data_AF-A0A3P6EUC5-F1
#
_entry.id   AF-A0A3P6EUC5-F1
#
_cell.length_a   1.000
_cell.length_b   1.000
_cell.length_c   1.000
_cell.angle_alpha   90.00
_cell.angle_beta   90.00
_cell.angle_gamma   90.00
#
_symmetry.space_group_name_H-M   'P 1'
#
loop_
_entity.id
_entity.type
_entity.pdbx_description
1 polymer ?
#
loop_
_entity_poly.entity_id
_entity_poly.type
_entity_poly.pdbx_seq_one_letter_code
_entity_poly.pdbx_strand_id
1 'polypeptide(L)'
;MCPRAAPTCEICEKVVSKYKCPSCLVPYCSLVCFKKHKGKLFFNSHLKKTPCAKPSAAEEKPAASPAKEVSVVETKDVVVKTEHKPGASSAAKEVPVARPITVEEEKYVVEKTQLEAIASSSEIKEALKDEALQKLISTIDSSSNPLQELDEAMGVEAFRVLTEKILSNISKSSDKQ
;
A
#
# COMPACT_ATOMS: atom_id res chain seq x y z
N MET A 1 36.49 23.65 4.45
CA MET A 1 35.48 22.68 4.00
C MET A 1 35.78 21.35 4.65
N CYS A 2 35.00 20.91 5.64
CA CYS A 2 35.19 19.59 6.23
C CYS A 2 34.64 18.51 5.27
N PRO A 3 35.32 17.37 5.04
CA PRO A 3 34.78 16.31 4.20
C PRO A 3 33.52 15.73 4.85
N ARG A 4 32.37 15.88 4.18
CA ARG A 4 31.08 15.33 4.64
C ARG A 4 31.12 13.81 4.53
N ALA A 5 30.76 13.11 5.60
CA ALA A 5 30.72 11.64 5.62
C ALA A 5 29.85 11.08 4.49
N ALA A 6 30.32 10.01 3.85
CA ALA A 6 29.62 9.39 2.73
C ALA A 6 28.31 8.72 3.21
N PRO A 7 27.17 8.95 2.53
CA PRO A 7 25.89 8.39 2.95
C PRO A 7 25.82 6.87 2.74
N THR A 8 25.19 6.16 3.66
CA THR A 8 24.90 4.72 3.55
C THR A 8 23.71 4.47 2.61
N CYS A 9 23.58 3.25 2.13
CA CYS A 9 22.44 2.82 1.31
C CYS A 9 21.16 2.79 2.15
N GLU A 10 20.16 3.59 1.82
CA GLU A 10 18.87 3.62 2.56
C GLU A 10 17.95 2.43 2.24
N ILE A 11 18.35 1.54 1.33
CA ILE A 11 17.55 0.37 0.95
C ILE A 11 17.96 -0.86 1.76
N CYS A 12 19.27 -1.01 2.02
CA CYS A 12 19.79 -2.18 2.72
C CYS A 12 20.57 -1.84 3.97
N GLU A 13 20.94 -0.56 4.18
CA GLU A 13 21.64 -0.01 5.36
C GLU A 13 22.97 -0.68 5.73
N LYS A 14 23.46 -1.58 4.88
CA LYS A 14 24.63 -2.43 5.15
C LYS A 14 25.94 -1.84 4.65
N VAL A 15 25.88 -1.00 3.63
CA VAL A 15 27.06 -0.52 2.90
C VAL A 15 26.92 0.95 2.52
N VAL A 16 28.05 1.60 2.25
CA VAL A 16 28.09 2.96 1.70
C VAL A 16 27.37 2.99 0.34
N SER A 17 26.60 4.04 0.10
CA SER A 17 25.92 4.21 -1.18
C SER A 17 26.90 4.56 -2.29
N LYS A 18 26.68 3.97 -3.46
CA LYS A 18 27.49 4.20 -4.67
C LYS A 18 26.77 5.11 -5.67
N TYR A 19 25.44 5.10 -5.63
CA TYR A 19 24.59 5.79 -6.59
C TYR A 19 23.45 6.50 -5.86
N LYS A 20 22.76 7.40 -6.57
CA LYS A 20 21.55 8.08 -6.10
C LYS A 20 20.44 7.93 -7.12
N CYS A 21 19.20 7.79 -6.65
CA CYS A 21 18.05 7.70 -7.54
C CYS A 21 17.82 9.06 -8.25
N PRO A 22 17.70 9.13 -9.59
CA PRO A 22 17.51 10.41 -10.29
C PRO A 22 16.18 11.09 -9.96
N SER A 23 15.22 10.35 -9.40
CA SER A 23 13.85 10.83 -9.19
C SER A 23 13.54 11.21 -7.74
N CYS A 24 14.29 10.71 -6.75
CA CYS A 24 14.14 11.09 -5.32
C CYS A 24 15.46 11.33 -4.58
N LEU A 25 16.61 11.16 -5.25
CA LEU A 25 17.96 11.27 -4.68
C LEU A 25 18.30 10.28 -3.55
N VAL A 26 17.43 9.32 -3.25
CA VAL A 26 17.70 8.27 -2.25
C VAL A 26 19.01 7.53 -2.58
N PRO A 27 19.97 7.48 -1.65
CA PRO A 27 21.26 6.83 -1.83
C PRO A 27 21.14 5.30 -1.81
N TYR A 28 21.73 4.63 -2.80
CA TYR A 28 21.71 3.17 -2.93
C TYR A 28 23.06 2.58 -3.35
N CYS A 29 23.30 1.30 -3.04
CA CYS A 29 24.60 0.66 -3.28
C CYS A 29 24.71 -0.07 -4.64
N SER A 30 23.61 -0.61 -5.16
CA SER A 30 23.62 -1.43 -6.38
C SER A 30 22.28 -1.45 -7.11
N LEU A 31 22.27 -1.95 -8.35
CA LEU A 31 21.04 -2.12 -9.14
C LEU A 31 20.01 -3.04 -8.44
N VAL A 32 20.45 -3.95 -7.58
CA VAL A 32 19.55 -4.77 -6.75
C VAL A 32 18.76 -3.89 -5.77
N CYS A 33 19.44 -2.95 -5.11
CA CYS A 33 18.78 -1.97 -4.25
C CYS A 33 17.93 -0.97 -5.04
N PHE A 34 18.38 -0.57 -6.23
CA PHE A 34 17.58 0.29 -7.12
C PHE A 34 16.26 -0.38 -7.55
N LYS A 35 16.30 -1.67 -7.91
CA LYS A 35 15.10 -2.45 -8.25
C LYS A 35 14.17 -2.62 -7.05
N LYS A 36 14.69 -2.83 -5.83
CA LYS A 36 13.87 -2.85 -4.60
C LYS A 36 13.25 -1.48 -4.29
N HIS A 37 14.00 -0.41 -4.52
CA HIS A 37 13.53 0.97 -4.36
C HIS A 37 12.40 1.32 -5.35
N LYS A 38 12.58 1.00 -6.65
CA LYS A 38 11.58 1.28 -7.71
C LYS A 38 10.45 0.26 -7.76
N GLY A 39 10.72 -0.99 -7.38
CA GLY A 39 9.78 -2.12 -7.34
C GLY A 39 8.69 -1.99 -6.28
N LYS A 40 8.87 -1.09 -5.29
CA LYS A 40 7.76 -0.65 -4.42
C LYS A 40 6.65 0.12 -5.17
N LEU A 41 6.83 0.44 -6.47
CA LEU A 41 5.79 0.97 -7.35
C LEU A 41 5.10 -0.10 -8.21
N PHE A 42 5.41 -1.39 -8.05
CA PHE A 42 4.78 -2.46 -8.83
C PHE A 42 4.06 -3.53 -8.00
N PHE A 43 3.99 -3.40 -6.66
CA PHE A 43 3.31 -4.43 -5.85
C PHE A 43 2.74 -3.97 -4.49
N ASN A 44 2.34 -2.70 -4.33
CA ASN A 44 1.17 -2.34 -3.50
C ASN A 44 1.02 -0.82 -3.33
N SER A 45 -0.22 -0.39 -3.48
CA SER A 45 -0.68 0.94 -3.12
C SER A 45 -0.94 0.99 -1.61
N HIS A 46 -0.24 1.91 -0.95
CA HIS A 46 -0.63 2.57 0.30
C HIS A 46 -0.02 2.09 1.64
N LEU A 47 1.24 2.48 1.90
CA LEU A 47 1.52 3.26 3.11
C LEU A 47 2.65 4.28 2.90
N LYS A 48 2.25 5.55 3.03
CA LYS A 48 3.05 6.80 3.00
C LYS A 48 3.75 7.11 1.68
N LYS A 49 2.99 7.86 0.88
CA LYS A 49 3.44 8.72 -0.22
C LYS A 49 4.61 9.59 0.23
N THR A 50 5.82 9.21 -0.18
CA THR A 50 6.59 10.07 -1.08
C THR A 50 7.00 9.21 -2.28
N PRO A 51 6.22 9.22 -3.38
CA PRO A 51 6.73 8.70 -4.64
C PRO A 51 7.99 9.49 -5.00
N CYS A 52 8.79 8.96 -5.91
CA CYS A 52 9.91 9.66 -6.51
C CYS A 52 9.51 11.05 -7.05
N ALA A 53 9.49 12.05 -6.17
CA ALA A 53 9.20 13.43 -6.47
C ALA A 53 10.52 14.17 -6.35
N LYS A 54 10.88 14.78 -7.47
CA LYS A 54 12.04 15.66 -7.64
C LYS A 54 12.07 16.63 -6.46
N PRO A 55 13.17 16.73 -5.67
CA PRO A 55 13.29 17.79 -4.70
C PRO A 55 13.30 19.13 -5.45
N SER A 56 12.24 19.92 -5.26
CA SER A 56 12.24 21.34 -5.59
C SER A 56 13.08 22.06 -4.54
N ALA A 57 14.07 22.80 -5.02
CA ALA A 57 14.93 23.65 -4.20
C ALA A 57 14.13 24.75 -3.46
N ALA A 58 14.69 25.17 -2.32
CA ALA A 58 14.43 26.36 -1.46
C ALA A 58 14.03 25.93 -0.03
N GLU A 59 14.96 25.80 0.92
CA GLU A 59 15.69 26.83 1.71
C GLU A 59 15.01 27.03 3.08
N GLU A 60 15.74 26.82 4.18
CA GLU A 60 15.51 27.51 5.46
C GLU A 60 16.86 27.72 6.17
N LYS A 61 17.10 29.00 6.47
CA LYS A 61 18.19 29.59 7.25
C LYS A 61 17.81 29.52 8.74
N PRO A 62 18.74 29.65 9.70
CA PRO A 62 18.77 30.92 10.43
C PRO A 62 20.18 31.44 10.82
N ALA A 63 20.26 32.78 10.83
CA ALA A 63 21.10 33.74 11.60
C ALA A 63 22.58 33.41 11.95
N ALA A 64 23.58 34.27 11.80
CA ALA A 64 23.63 35.72 12.06
C ALA A 64 24.82 36.43 11.31
N SER A 65 24.72 37.77 11.22
CA SER A 65 25.63 38.79 10.60
C SER A 65 27.02 38.91 11.26
N PRO A 66 28.04 39.71 10.78
CA PRO A 66 27.90 41.04 10.15
C PRO A 66 28.86 41.52 9.03
N ALA A 67 28.40 42.60 8.35
CA ALA A 67 29.11 43.81 7.86
C ALA A 67 29.65 43.96 6.40
N LYS A 68 29.16 45.07 5.77
CA LYS A 68 29.65 45.92 4.63
C LYS A 68 29.67 45.30 3.21
N GLU A 69 29.33 45.95 2.09
CA GLU A 69 29.05 47.36 1.72
C GLU A 69 28.31 47.40 0.34
N VAL A 70 27.38 48.37 0.17
CA VAL A 70 26.84 49.09 -1.04
C VAL A 70 26.65 48.30 -2.38
N SER A 71 25.50 48.28 -3.07
CA SER A 71 24.85 49.40 -3.80
C SER A 71 23.57 48.97 -4.56
N VAL A 72 22.48 49.80 -4.49
CA VAL A 72 21.62 50.32 -5.61
C VAL A 72 20.84 49.25 -6.43
N VAL A 73 19.50 49.22 -6.61
CA VAL A 73 18.41 50.21 -6.70
C VAL A 73 17.02 49.51 -6.68
N GLU A 74 16.04 50.14 -6.03
CA GLU A 74 14.67 50.46 -6.53
C GLU A 74 13.85 49.36 -7.27
N THR A 75 12.66 48.91 -6.85
CA THR A 75 11.41 49.67 -6.59
C THR A 75 10.27 48.70 -6.17
N LYS A 76 9.53 49.06 -5.10
CA LYS A 76 8.05 49.08 -4.87
C LYS A 76 7.13 48.02 -5.56
N ASP A 77 6.03 47.50 -5.02
CA ASP A 77 5.14 47.90 -3.93
C ASP A 77 4.04 46.83 -3.70
N VAL A 78 3.39 46.91 -2.53
CA VAL A 78 1.98 46.56 -2.21
C VAL A 78 1.55 45.07 -2.12
N VAL A 79 1.30 44.53 -0.91
CA VAL A 79 0.05 44.61 -0.09
C VAL A 79 -1.10 43.85 -0.77
N VAL A 80 -1.68 42.78 -0.22
CA VAL A 80 -2.68 42.79 0.86
C VAL A 80 -2.75 41.41 1.54
N LYS A 81 -2.83 41.49 2.88
CA LYS A 81 -3.10 40.47 3.89
C LYS A 81 -4.60 40.19 3.97
N THR A 82 -5.06 38.95 4.12
CA THR A 82 -6.20 38.67 5.02
C THR A 82 -6.32 37.21 5.43
N GLU A 83 -6.71 37.05 6.69
CA GLU A 83 -6.68 35.87 7.55
C GLU A 83 -8.09 35.24 7.71
N HIS A 84 -8.14 34.14 8.48
CA HIS A 84 -9.31 33.51 9.17
C HIS A 84 -10.08 32.42 8.41
N LYS A 85 -10.56 31.31 9.00
CA LYS A 85 -10.41 30.54 10.27
C LYS A 85 -11.28 29.26 10.03
N PRO A 86 -11.18 28.19 10.83
CA PRO A 86 -11.72 26.87 10.52
C PRO A 86 -13.14 26.61 11.06
N GLY A 87 -13.77 25.53 10.59
CA GLY A 87 -14.65 24.70 11.42
C GLY A 87 -15.89 24.10 10.74
N ALA A 88 -16.22 22.87 11.17
CA ALA A 88 -17.41 22.03 10.94
C ALA A 88 -17.36 21.10 9.71
N SER A 89 -17.81 19.84 9.71
CA SER A 89 -18.23 18.86 10.75
C SER A 89 -18.49 17.52 10.03
N SER A 90 -18.44 16.43 10.81
CA SER A 90 -19.32 15.26 10.73
C SER A 90 -18.96 14.03 9.89
N ALA A 91 -19.27 12.91 10.55
CA ALA A 91 -19.15 11.53 10.16
C ALA A 91 -20.05 11.16 8.98
N ALA A 92 -19.53 10.29 8.10
CA ALA A 92 -20.30 9.51 7.15
C ALA A 92 -19.77 8.08 7.17
N LYS A 93 -20.70 7.12 7.34
CA LYS A 93 -20.47 5.68 7.21
C LYS A 93 -19.83 5.39 5.86
N GLU A 94 -18.67 4.75 5.87
CA GLU A 94 -17.99 4.31 4.66
C GLU A 94 -18.63 3.01 4.16
N VAL A 95 -19.19 3.08 2.97
CA VAL A 95 -19.67 1.95 2.16
C VAL A 95 -18.44 1.11 1.78
N PRO A 96 -18.46 -0.23 1.91
CA PRO A 96 -17.32 -1.04 1.52
C PRO A 96 -17.11 -0.89 0.01
N VAL A 97 -15.95 -0.34 -0.34
CA VAL A 97 -15.48 -0.24 -1.72
C VAL A 97 -15.32 -1.66 -2.24
N ALA A 98 -16.26 -2.11 -3.07
CA ALA A 98 -16.10 -3.32 -3.84
C ALA A 98 -14.83 -3.18 -4.67
N ARG A 99 -13.78 -3.92 -4.30
CA ARG A 99 -12.54 -3.98 -5.08
C ARG A 99 -12.86 -4.67 -6.40
N PRO A 100 -12.72 -4.01 -7.56
CA PRO A 100 -12.92 -4.68 -8.84
C PRO A 100 -11.79 -5.70 -9.02
N ILE A 101 -12.11 -6.98 -8.95
CA ILE A 101 -11.19 -8.05 -9.32
C ILE A 101 -11.35 -8.25 -10.84
N THR A 102 -10.39 -7.78 -11.63
CA THR A 102 -10.29 -8.17 -13.04
C THR A 102 -9.83 -9.62 -13.11
N VAL A 103 -10.76 -10.52 -13.40
CA VAL A 103 -10.47 -11.93 -13.62
C VAL A 103 -10.14 -12.14 -15.10
N GLU A 104 -8.92 -12.60 -15.39
CA GLU A 104 -8.42 -12.75 -16.78
C GLU A 104 -9.01 -13.98 -17.50
N GLU A 105 -9.55 -14.96 -16.77
CA GLU A 105 -10.13 -16.19 -17.34
C GLU A 105 -11.43 -16.61 -16.61
N GLU A 106 -12.45 -16.98 -17.37
CA GLU A 106 -13.78 -17.37 -16.86
C GLU A 106 -13.74 -18.55 -15.88
N LYS A 107 -12.73 -19.43 -15.98
CA LYS A 107 -12.58 -20.60 -15.10
C LYS A 107 -12.29 -20.28 -13.63
N TYR A 108 -11.85 -19.05 -13.32
CA TYR A 108 -11.64 -18.61 -11.94
C TYR A 108 -12.90 -17.96 -11.35
N VAL A 109 -13.93 -17.72 -12.17
CA VAL A 109 -15.21 -17.18 -11.72
C VAL A 109 -16.11 -18.34 -11.28
N VAL A 110 -16.66 -18.25 -10.08
CA VAL A 110 -17.61 -19.24 -9.56
C VAL A 110 -19.00 -18.95 -10.14
N GLU A 111 -19.61 -19.96 -10.75
CA GLU A 111 -20.94 -19.88 -11.35
C GLU A 111 -22.05 -19.75 -10.30
N LYS A 112 -23.20 -19.21 -10.71
CA LYS A 112 -24.35 -19.04 -9.80
C LYS A 112 -24.80 -20.35 -9.16
N THR A 113 -24.84 -21.42 -9.95
CA THR A 113 -25.24 -22.77 -9.48
C THR A 113 -24.25 -23.33 -8.46
N GLN A 114 -22.96 -23.03 -8.60
CA GLN A 114 -21.92 -23.43 -7.65
C GLN A 114 -22.07 -22.67 -6.33
N LEU A 115 -22.38 -21.37 -6.37
CA LEU A 115 -22.67 -20.58 -5.18
C LEU A 115 -23.92 -21.09 -4.44
N GLU A 116 -24.96 -21.47 -5.18
CA GLU A 116 -26.17 -22.07 -4.61
C GLU A 116 -25.89 -23.44 -3.96
N ALA A 117 -25.00 -24.24 -4.55
CA ALA A 117 -24.55 -25.51 -3.97
C ALA A 117 -23.77 -25.29 -2.66
N ILE A 118 -22.84 -24.34 -2.64
CA ILE A 118 -22.10 -23.94 -1.43
C ILE A 118 -23.07 -23.45 -0.34
N ALA A 119 -24.04 -22.61 -0.71
CA ALA A 119 -25.05 -22.09 0.21
C ALA A 119 -26.02 -23.18 0.72
N SER A 120 -26.10 -24.33 0.06
CA SER A 120 -26.96 -25.45 0.46
C SER A 120 -26.23 -26.51 1.27
N SER A 121 -24.88 -26.59 1.19
CA SER A 121 -24.08 -27.56 1.95
C SER A 121 -24.15 -27.30 3.45
N SER A 122 -24.64 -28.30 4.19
CA SER A 122 -24.65 -28.28 5.65
C SER A 122 -23.23 -28.34 6.20
N GLU A 123 -22.30 -29.10 5.60
CA GLU A 123 -20.93 -29.24 6.09
C GLU A 123 -20.13 -27.95 6.03
N ILE A 124 -20.42 -27.09 5.06
CA ILE A 124 -19.86 -25.74 4.93
C ILE A 124 -20.49 -24.82 5.98
N LYS A 125 -21.82 -24.83 6.12
CA LYS A 125 -22.51 -24.04 7.15
C LYS A 125 -22.08 -24.38 8.56
N GLU A 126 -21.89 -25.67 8.87
CA GLU A 126 -21.41 -26.12 10.17
C GLU A 126 -19.98 -25.65 10.43
N ALA A 127 -19.09 -25.74 9.42
CA ALA A 127 -17.73 -25.22 9.56
C ALA A 127 -17.71 -23.71 9.83
N LEU A 128 -18.60 -22.94 9.17
CA LEU A 128 -18.73 -21.50 9.37
C LEU A 128 -19.29 -21.10 10.74
N LYS A 129 -19.78 -22.02 11.58
CA LYS A 129 -20.17 -21.69 12.97
C LYS A 129 -18.97 -21.37 13.87
N ASP A 130 -17.76 -21.68 13.43
CA ASP A 130 -16.54 -21.34 14.16
C ASP A 130 -16.25 -19.84 14.07
N GLU A 131 -16.31 -19.15 15.21
CA GLU A 131 -16.08 -17.71 15.33
C GLU A 131 -14.64 -17.30 14.98
N ALA A 132 -13.64 -18.14 15.24
CA ALA A 132 -12.26 -17.86 14.87
C ALA A 132 -12.08 -17.97 13.35
N LEU A 133 -12.74 -18.95 12.73
CA LEU A 133 -12.75 -19.11 11.29
C LEU A 133 -13.44 -17.94 10.58
N GLN A 134 -14.60 -17.49 11.07
CA GLN A 134 -15.28 -16.31 10.52
C GLN A 134 -14.42 -15.05 10.61
N LYS A 135 -13.73 -14.84 11.74
CA LYS A 135 -12.79 -13.72 11.91
C LYS A 135 -11.65 -13.82 10.91
N LEU A 136 -11.09 -15.01 10.70
CA LEU A 136 -10.02 -15.22 9.73
C LEU A 136 -10.48 -14.88 8.30
N ILE A 137 -11.65 -15.36 7.88
CA ILE A 137 -12.24 -15.02 6.58
C ILE A 137 -12.44 -13.51 6.44
N SER A 138 -12.98 -12.87 7.47
CA SER A 138 -13.21 -11.42 7.49
C SER A 138 -11.90 -10.63 7.43
N THR A 139 -10.85 -11.10 8.09
CA THR A 139 -9.50 -10.52 8.03
C THR A 139 -8.96 -10.57 6.60
N ILE A 140 -9.06 -11.71 5.92
CA ILE A 140 -8.59 -11.86 4.54
C ILE A 140 -9.35 -10.91 3.61
N ASP A 141 -10.69 -10.87 3.71
CA ASP A 141 -11.55 -10.05 2.85
C ASP A 141 -11.30 -8.55 3.02
N SER A 142 -11.11 -8.09 4.26
CA SER A 142 -10.82 -6.69 4.57
C SER A 142 -9.33 -6.32 4.45
N SER A 143 -8.44 -7.30 4.22
CA SER A 143 -6.99 -7.08 4.24
C SER A 143 -6.53 -6.16 3.11
N SER A 144 -5.49 -5.38 3.38
CA SER A 144 -4.77 -4.66 2.33
C SER A 144 -3.88 -5.58 1.48
N ASN A 145 -3.53 -6.76 1.99
CA ASN A 145 -2.69 -7.78 1.33
C ASN A 145 -3.37 -9.17 1.37
N PRO A 146 -4.51 -9.37 0.69
CA PRO A 146 -5.32 -10.57 0.84
C PRO A 146 -4.60 -11.86 0.43
N LEU A 147 -3.66 -11.79 -0.53
CA LEU A 147 -2.90 -12.97 -0.97
C LEU A 147 -1.96 -13.50 0.12
N GLN A 148 -1.30 -12.60 0.86
CA GLN A 148 -0.43 -12.99 1.96
C GLN A 148 -1.24 -13.57 3.13
N GLU A 149 -2.33 -12.92 3.51
CA GLU A 149 -3.22 -13.42 4.57
C GLU A 149 -3.82 -14.78 4.19
N LEU A 150 -4.14 -14.99 2.91
CA LEU A 150 -4.59 -16.27 2.40
C LEU A 150 -3.52 -17.36 2.56
N ASP A 151 -2.27 -17.09 2.16
CA ASP A 151 -1.16 -18.04 2.31
C ASP A 151 -0.94 -18.43 3.78
N GLU A 152 -1.02 -17.47 4.70
CA GLU A 152 -0.93 -17.72 6.14
C GLU A 152 -2.14 -18.51 6.67
N ALA A 153 -3.35 -18.16 6.21
CA ALA A 153 -4.60 -18.84 6.57
C ALA A 153 -4.66 -20.30 6.10
N MET A 154 -3.99 -20.66 5.00
CA MET A 154 -3.88 -22.06 4.56
C MET A 154 -3.11 -22.95 5.56
N GLY A 155 -2.33 -22.35 6.48
CA GLY A 155 -1.71 -23.04 7.60
C GLY A 155 -2.69 -23.39 8.75
N VAL A 156 -3.87 -22.77 8.77
CA VAL A 156 -4.90 -23.02 9.79
C VAL A 156 -5.79 -24.17 9.35
N GLU A 157 -5.85 -25.24 10.14
CA GLU A 157 -6.58 -26.47 9.79
C GLU A 157 -8.06 -26.22 9.48
N ALA A 158 -8.76 -25.43 10.30
CA ALA A 158 -10.17 -25.13 10.10
C ALA A 158 -10.43 -24.42 8.75
N PHE A 159 -9.56 -23.49 8.36
CA PHE A 159 -9.68 -22.77 7.10
C PHE A 159 -9.31 -23.66 5.90
N ARG A 160 -8.26 -24.47 6.02
CA ARG A 160 -7.90 -25.45 5.00
C ARG A 160 -9.05 -26.44 4.73
N VAL A 161 -9.63 -26.99 5.78
CA VAL A 161 -10.77 -27.92 5.68
C VAL A 161 -11.99 -27.25 5.06
N LEU A 162 -12.26 -25.98 5.40
CA LEU A 162 -13.34 -25.22 4.76
C LEU A 162 -13.09 -25.07 3.25
N THR A 163 -11.88 -24.66 2.85
CA THR A 163 -11.50 -24.47 1.46
C THR A 163 -11.62 -25.78 0.67
N GLU A 164 -11.17 -26.90 1.22
CA GLU A 164 -11.34 -28.22 0.60
C GLU A 164 -12.81 -28.61 0.38
N LYS A 165 -13.67 -28.33 1.37
CA LYS A 165 -15.12 -28.57 1.24
C LYS A 165 -15.78 -27.70 0.17
N ILE A 166 -15.37 -26.43 0.08
CA ILE A 166 -15.84 -25.50 -0.95
C ILE A 166 -15.41 -26.01 -2.33
N LEU A 167 -14.12 -26.31 -2.51
CA LEU A 167 -13.59 -26.84 -3.77
C LEU A 167 -14.27 -28.14 -4.17
N SER A 168 -14.50 -29.05 -3.23
CA SER A 168 -15.22 -30.31 -3.47
C SER A 168 -16.65 -30.07 -3.99
N ASN A 169 -17.35 -29.05 -3.48
CA ASN A 169 -18.69 -28.71 -3.96
C ASN A 169 -18.66 -28.11 -5.37
N ILE A 170 -17.76 -27.16 -5.61
CA ILE A 170 -17.58 -26.50 -6.91
C ILE A 170 -17.31 -27.55 -8.00
N SER A 171 -16.41 -28.50 -7.74
CA SER A 171 -16.09 -29.57 -8.69
C SER A 171 -17.25 -30.55 -8.93
N LYS A 172 -18.05 -30.86 -7.91
CA LYS A 172 -19.21 -31.78 -8.06
C LYS A 172 -20.31 -31.21 -8.94
N SER A 173 -20.51 -29.91 -8.94
CA SER A 173 -21.53 -29.25 -9.77
C SER A 173 -21.17 -29.16 -11.26
N SER A 174 -19.89 -29.30 -11.62
CA SER A 174 -19.44 -29.24 -13.03
C SER A 174 -19.71 -30.53 -13.81
N ASP A 175 -19.85 -31.68 -13.13
CA ASP A 175 -20.05 -32.99 -13.76
C ASP A 175 -21.53 -33.31 -14.07
N LYS A 176 -22.45 -32.43 -13.68
CA LYS A 176 -23.90 -32.66 -13.75
C LYS A 176 -24.59 -31.94 -14.91
N GLN A 177 -23.82 -31.52 -15.92
CA GLN A 177 -24.31 -30.77 -17.08
C GLN A 177 -24.49 -31.66 -18.31
#